data_AF-A0AA39E185-F1
#
_entry.id   AF-A0AA39E185-F1
#
_cell.length_a   1.000
_cell.length_b   1.000
_cell.length_c   1.000
_cell.angle_alpha   90.00
_cell.angle_beta   90.00
_cell.angle_gamma   90.00
#
_symmetry.space_group_name_H-M   'P 1'
#
loop_
_entity.id
_entity.type
_entity.pdbx_description
1 polymer ?
#
loop_
_entity_poly.entity_id
_entity_poly.type
_entity_poly.pdbx_seq_one_letter_code
_entity_poly.pdbx_strand_id
1 'polypeptide(L)'
;MSENKTINCVGTVTASRGCWSFLKGGFVLDEPLDYSLLFFQNSDERAVDLAITSASLQPFTDQEWSTNQQYIINTERKRAVTIHVANTQGERLQGAEISVEQVSKDFPFGSAIAKTILGNLPYQNWFVKRFNAAVFENELKWYATEPDPGNITYALADQMLEFVRANQIVARGHNIFWEDPKYTPAWVRNLSGPALQSAVNNRIQSLMSKYKDEFVHWDVSNEMLHFDFYEQRLGPDATLHFYETAHQSDPLATLFMNDFNVVETCSDVNSTVDAYISRLRGLSRGGATMNGIGLEGHFTIPNPPLVRAILDKLATLQLPIWLTEIDISNTLSKETQAVYLEQVLREGFSHPSVNGIMLWTALHSYGCYQMCLTDDNFHNLPAGDVVDKLLKEWQTGEIGGQTDDHGSYSFFGFLGEYQVTVRYGNRTANSTFSLCRGDETRHFSIQL
;
A
#
# COMPACT_ATOMS: atom_id res chain seq x y z
N MET A 1 2.54 39.80 -22.61
CA MET A 1 2.69 39.05 -21.35
C MET A 1 2.77 37.59 -21.72
N SER A 2 3.92 36.95 -21.55
CA SER A 2 4.07 35.52 -21.75
C SER A 2 3.31 34.83 -20.62
N GLU A 3 2.04 34.50 -20.86
CA GLU A 3 1.29 33.61 -19.98
C GLU A 3 2.08 32.30 -19.91
N ASN A 4 2.65 32.01 -18.73
CA ASN A 4 3.31 30.76 -18.45
C ASN A 4 2.21 29.69 -18.41
N LYS A 5 1.82 29.18 -19.59
CA LYS A 5 0.74 28.19 -19.73
C LYS A 5 1.27 26.84 -19.25
N THR A 6 1.13 26.59 -17.96
CA THR A 6 1.34 25.26 -17.42
C THR A 6 0.08 24.44 -17.68
N ILE A 7 0.11 23.60 -18.73
CA ILE A 7 -0.96 22.63 -18.99
C ILE A 7 -0.66 21.41 -18.11
N ASN A 8 -1.51 21.17 -17.12
CA ASN A 8 -1.41 20.02 -16.23
C ASN A 8 -2.55 19.05 -16.50
N CYS A 9 -2.23 17.76 -16.62
CA CYS A 9 -3.26 16.74 -16.60
C CYS A 9 -3.88 16.66 -15.20
N VAL A 10 -5.21 16.66 -15.13
CA VAL A 10 -5.97 16.60 -13.87
C VAL A 10 -6.90 15.40 -13.78
N GLY A 11 -6.95 14.56 -14.83
CA GLY A 11 -7.69 13.31 -14.87
C GLY A 11 -7.71 12.73 -16.28
N THR A 12 -7.90 11.42 -16.41
CA THR A 12 -7.97 10.72 -17.69
C THR A 12 -9.14 9.75 -17.74
N VAL A 13 -9.64 9.53 -18.95
CA VAL A 13 -10.66 8.51 -19.22
C VAL A 13 -10.43 7.85 -20.58
N THR A 14 -10.52 6.54 -20.65
CA THR A 14 -10.70 5.81 -21.91
C THR A 14 -12.19 5.79 -22.25
N ALA A 15 -12.54 6.43 -23.36
CA ALA A 15 -13.91 6.52 -23.85
C ALA A 15 -14.07 5.80 -25.20
N SER A 16 -15.19 5.11 -25.38
CA SER A 16 -15.55 4.47 -26.65
C SER A 16 -16.70 5.23 -27.31
N ARG A 17 -16.67 5.34 -28.64
CA ARG A 17 -17.72 6.01 -29.40
C ARG A 17 -19.09 5.38 -29.11
N GLY A 18 -20.06 6.22 -28.72
CA GLY A 18 -21.43 5.78 -28.42
C GLY A 18 -21.62 5.24 -27.00
N CYS A 19 -20.59 5.27 -26.15
CA CYS A 19 -20.66 4.85 -24.76
C CYS A 19 -20.46 6.04 -23.81
N TRP A 20 -21.09 5.98 -22.63
CA TRP A 20 -20.76 6.88 -21.53
C TRP A 20 -19.59 6.30 -20.72
N SER A 21 -18.58 7.14 -20.44
CA SER A 21 -17.48 6.81 -19.54
C SER A 21 -17.44 7.80 -18.39
N PHE A 22 -17.09 7.32 -17.20
CA PHE A 22 -16.91 8.17 -16.02
C PHE A 22 -15.49 8.73 -15.99
N LEU A 23 -15.39 10.06 -15.96
CA LEU A 23 -14.16 10.79 -15.72
C LEU A 23 -14.21 11.41 -14.32
N LYS A 24 -13.21 11.09 -13.51
CA LYS A 24 -12.95 11.75 -12.23
C LYS A 24 -11.50 12.20 -12.22
N GLY A 25 -11.28 13.36 -11.61
CA GLY A 25 -9.97 13.99 -11.55
C GLY A 25 -9.96 15.06 -10.47
N GLY A 26 -8.82 15.71 -10.32
CA GLY A 26 -8.63 16.78 -9.37
C GLY A 26 -7.27 17.45 -9.53
N PHE A 27 -7.16 18.66 -9.00
CA PHE A 27 -5.94 19.44 -8.99
C PHE A 27 -5.89 20.33 -7.77
N VAL A 28 -4.67 20.73 -7.41
CA VAL A 28 -4.40 21.74 -6.38
C VAL A 28 -4.06 23.05 -7.09
N LEU A 29 -4.48 24.16 -6.52
CA LEU A 29 -4.09 25.50 -6.96
C LEU A 29 -2.94 25.97 -6.07
N ASP A 30 -1.76 26.10 -6.63
CA ASP A 30 -0.55 26.49 -5.88
C ASP A 30 -0.51 27.99 -5.58
N GLU A 31 -1.27 28.79 -6.35
CA GLU A 31 -1.32 30.24 -6.27
C GLU A 31 -2.75 30.75 -6.57
N PRO A 32 -3.15 31.92 -6.05
CA PRO A 32 -4.39 32.57 -6.46
C PRO A 32 -4.37 32.89 -7.97
N LEU A 33 -5.40 32.46 -8.70
CA LEU A 33 -5.56 32.72 -10.12
C LEU A 33 -6.86 33.48 -10.39
N ASP A 34 -6.83 34.43 -11.33
CA ASP A 34 -8.03 35.15 -11.79
C ASP A 34 -8.98 34.23 -12.58
N TYR A 35 -8.43 33.24 -13.30
CA TYR A 35 -9.20 32.23 -14.02
C TYR A 35 -8.41 30.92 -14.19
N SER A 36 -9.12 29.82 -14.42
CA SER A 36 -8.56 28.53 -14.83
C SER A 36 -9.43 27.94 -15.95
N LEU A 37 -8.79 27.35 -16.96
CA LEU A 37 -9.49 26.72 -18.08
C LEU A 37 -9.35 25.21 -17.99
N LEU A 38 -10.49 24.52 -17.80
CA LEU A 38 -10.57 23.08 -17.99
C LEU A 38 -11.03 22.80 -19.41
N PHE A 39 -10.26 22.00 -20.14
CA PHE A 39 -10.60 21.55 -21.48
C PHE A 39 -10.30 20.06 -21.60
N PHE A 40 -10.92 19.43 -22.59
CA PHE A 40 -10.70 18.03 -22.92
C PHE A 40 -9.77 17.94 -24.12
N GLN A 41 -8.79 17.06 -24.04
CA GLN A 41 -7.85 16.79 -25.12
C GLN A 41 -7.81 15.28 -25.37
N ASN A 42 -7.96 14.88 -26.63
CA ASN A 42 -7.72 13.49 -27.02
C ASN A 42 -6.22 13.22 -27.08
N SER A 43 -5.82 11.97 -26.80
CA SER A 43 -4.40 11.58 -26.76
C SER A 43 -3.69 11.69 -28.12
N ASP A 44 -4.43 11.67 -29.23
CA ASP A 44 -3.90 11.82 -30.60
C ASP A 44 -4.03 13.24 -31.16
N GLU A 45 -4.46 14.20 -30.32
CA GLU A 45 -4.70 15.61 -30.66
C GLU A 45 -5.70 15.86 -31.80
N ARG A 46 -6.44 14.84 -32.24
CA ARG A 46 -7.46 14.99 -33.27
C ARG A 46 -8.73 15.58 -32.68
N ALA A 47 -9.46 16.31 -33.52
CA ALA A 47 -10.78 16.82 -33.18
C ALA A 47 -11.72 15.66 -32.84
N VAL A 48 -12.39 15.76 -31.69
CA VAL A 48 -13.38 14.81 -31.20
C VAL A 48 -14.61 15.56 -30.73
N ASP A 49 -15.78 15.09 -31.12
CA ASP A 49 -17.05 15.59 -30.60
C ASP A 49 -17.38 14.86 -29.30
N LEU A 50 -17.44 15.61 -28.20
CA LEU A 50 -17.73 15.09 -26.87
C LEU A 50 -19.08 15.59 -26.38
N ALA A 51 -19.92 14.67 -25.93
CA ALA A 51 -21.11 14.98 -25.13
C ALA A 51 -20.76 14.83 -23.65
N ILE A 52 -21.01 15.86 -22.86
CA ILE A 52 -20.76 15.87 -21.42
C ILE A 52 -22.10 15.99 -20.71
N THR A 53 -22.32 15.15 -19.71
CA THR A 53 -23.50 15.19 -18.84
C THR A 53 -23.08 15.10 -17.38
N SER A 54 -23.89 15.63 -16.46
CA SER A 54 -23.65 15.60 -15.01
C SER A 54 -22.27 16.11 -14.59
N ALA A 55 -21.74 17.14 -15.27
CA ALA A 55 -20.48 17.77 -14.89
C ALA A 55 -20.61 18.45 -13.51
N SER A 56 -19.64 18.21 -12.64
CA SER A 56 -19.54 18.84 -11.33
C SER A 56 -18.09 19.17 -11.03
N LEU A 57 -17.85 20.38 -10.55
CA LEU A 57 -16.57 20.85 -10.02
C LEU A 57 -16.85 21.41 -8.63
N GLN A 58 -16.18 20.88 -7.61
CA GLN A 58 -16.37 21.28 -6.23
C GLN A 58 -15.02 21.72 -5.65
N PRO A 59 -14.89 22.96 -5.16
CA PRO A 59 -13.71 23.38 -4.43
C PRO A 59 -13.75 22.83 -3.00
N PHE A 60 -12.57 22.51 -2.46
CA PHE A 60 -12.40 22.15 -1.06
C PHE A 60 -11.21 22.93 -0.50
N THR A 61 -11.36 23.45 0.70
CA THR A 61 -10.24 23.93 1.49
C THR A 61 -9.43 22.76 2.05
N ASP A 62 -8.17 22.99 2.40
CA ASP A 62 -7.34 21.97 3.07
C ASP A 62 -7.98 21.45 4.36
N GLN A 63 -8.69 22.33 5.08
CA GLN A 63 -9.40 21.95 6.31
C GLN A 63 -10.58 21.02 6.02
N GLU A 64 -11.36 21.28 4.98
CA GLU A 64 -12.46 20.39 4.57
C GLU A 64 -11.93 19.05 4.08
N TRP A 65 -10.85 19.05 3.29
CA TRP A 65 -10.20 17.83 2.81
C TRP A 65 -9.71 16.97 3.99
N SER A 66 -8.97 17.57 4.92
CA SER A 66 -8.46 16.91 6.12
C SER A 66 -9.59 16.41 7.03
N THR A 67 -10.67 17.19 7.19
CA THR A 67 -11.84 16.79 7.98
C THR A 67 -12.52 15.56 7.36
N ASN A 68 -12.64 15.52 6.04
CA ASN A 68 -13.17 14.36 5.33
C ASN A 68 -12.27 13.12 5.48
N GLN A 69 -10.95 13.28 5.36
CA GLN A 69 -10.00 12.19 5.61
C GLN A 69 -10.15 11.63 7.03
N GLN A 70 -10.26 12.51 8.05
CA GLN A 70 -10.45 12.09 9.44
C GLN A 70 -11.80 11.41 9.68
N TYR A 71 -12.86 11.89 9.02
CA TYR A 71 -14.17 11.24 9.05
C TYR A 71 -14.06 9.80 8.54
N ILE A 72 -13.45 9.60 7.37
CA ILE A 72 -13.29 8.26 6.78
C ILE A 72 -12.39 7.39 7.66
N ILE A 73 -11.30 7.93 8.22
CA ILE A 73 -10.44 7.18 9.15
C ILE A 73 -11.26 6.70 10.36
N ASN A 74 -12.11 7.55 10.92
CA ASN A 74 -12.95 7.19 12.06
C ASN A 74 -13.98 6.11 11.69
N THR A 75 -14.55 6.11 10.49
CA THR A 75 -15.55 5.09 10.10
C THR A 75 -14.91 3.79 9.62
N GLU A 76 -13.78 3.86 8.91
CA GLU A 76 -13.17 2.70 8.25
C GLU A 76 -12.09 2.03 9.08
N ARG A 77 -11.34 2.80 9.88
CA ARG A 77 -10.14 2.32 10.60
C ARG A 77 -10.35 2.20 12.10
N LYS A 78 -11.52 2.56 12.64
CA LYS A 78 -11.81 2.56 14.07
C LYS A 78 -13.20 2.02 14.41
N ARG A 79 -13.39 1.48 15.61
CA ARG A 79 -14.69 0.98 16.09
C ARG A 79 -15.01 1.50 17.48
N ALA A 80 -16.30 1.73 17.71
CA ALA A 80 -16.83 1.96 19.05
C ALA A 80 -16.75 0.64 19.83
N VAL A 81 -16.28 0.74 21.06
CA VAL A 81 -16.17 -0.39 21.98
C VAL A 81 -16.82 -0.01 23.29
N THR A 82 -17.59 -0.93 23.86
CA THR A 82 -18.11 -0.82 25.22
C THR A 82 -17.76 -2.09 26.00
N ILE A 83 -16.95 -1.91 27.05
CA ILE A 83 -16.57 -2.95 27.98
C ILE A 83 -17.53 -2.89 29.17
N HIS A 84 -18.18 -4.01 29.44
CA HIS A 84 -19.15 -4.23 30.48
C HIS A 84 -18.52 -5.02 31.62
N VAL A 85 -18.57 -4.52 32.84
CA VAL A 85 -18.01 -5.21 34.02
C VAL A 85 -19.11 -5.59 34.99
N ALA A 86 -19.12 -6.85 35.40
CA ALA A 86 -20.08 -7.37 36.37
C ALA A 86 -19.40 -8.31 37.38
N ASN A 87 -20.03 -8.54 38.53
CA ASN A 87 -19.62 -9.60 39.44
C ASN A 87 -20.16 -10.97 38.99
N THR A 88 -19.77 -12.03 39.69
CA THR A 88 -20.24 -13.41 39.47
C THR A 88 -21.77 -13.59 39.56
N GLN A 89 -22.49 -12.65 40.16
CA GLN A 89 -23.95 -12.64 40.29
C GLN A 89 -24.64 -11.88 39.13
N GLY A 90 -23.86 -11.27 38.23
CA GLY A 90 -24.34 -10.48 37.10
C GLY A 90 -24.65 -9.02 37.44
N GLU A 91 -24.31 -8.55 38.65
CA GLU A 91 -24.50 -7.15 39.05
C GLU A 91 -23.39 -6.28 38.46
N ARG A 92 -23.78 -5.14 37.87
CA ARG A 92 -22.84 -4.19 37.25
C ARG A 92 -21.94 -3.55 38.29
N LEU A 93 -20.64 -3.49 38.00
CA LEU A 93 -19.65 -2.90 38.89
C LEU A 93 -19.28 -1.49 38.45
N GLN A 94 -19.80 -0.48 39.15
CA GLN A 94 -19.42 0.93 38.98
C GLN A 94 -18.06 1.21 39.63
N GLY A 95 -17.22 2.01 39.00
CA GLY A 95 -15.91 2.41 39.52
C GLY A 95 -14.81 1.34 39.39
N ALA A 96 -15.02 0.29 38.60
CA ALA A 96 -13.96 -0.67 38.26
C ALA A 96 -12.93 -0.01 37.34
N GLU A 97 -11.66 -0.09 37.72
CA GLU A 97 -10.55 0.44 36.93
C GLU A 97 -10.33 -0.44 35.71
N ILE A 98 -10.25 0.16 34.53
CA ILE A 98 -10.00 -0.49 33.25
C ILE A 98 -8.73 0.11 32.65
N SER A 99 -7.84 -0.77 32.20
CA SER A 99 -6.71 -0.45 31.32
C SER A 99 -6.83 -1.29 30.05
N VAL A 100 -6.71 -0.66 28.90
CA VAL A 100 -6.80 -1.27 27.57
C VAL A 100 -5.53 -0.90 26.81
N GLU A 101 -4.84 -1.90 26.30
CA GLU A 101 -3.63 -1.76 25.51
C GLU A 101 -3.87 -2.34 24.11
N GLN A 102 -3.61 -1.55 23.08
CA GLN A 102 -3.56 -2.07 21.71
C GLN A 102 -2.24 -2.83 21.50
N VAL A 103 -2.32 -4.15 21.30
CA VAL A 103 -1.15 -5.03 21.16
C VAL A 103 -0.73 -5.24 19.70
N SER A 104 -1.64 -5.04 18.75
CA SER A 104 -1.31 -5.06 17.32
C SER A 104 -2.17 -4.09 16.51
N LYS A 105 -1.67 -3.71 15.33
CA LYS A 105 -2.37 -2.86 14.36
C LYS A 105 -2.81 -3.72 13.19
N ASP A 106 -4.08 -3.60 12.78
CA ASP A 106 -4.65 -4.32 11.62
C ASP A 106 -4.05 -3.83 10.30
N PHE A 107 -3.84 -2.52 10.16
CA PHE A 107 -3.37 -1.92 8.91
C PHE A 107 -1.87 -2.20 8.69
N PRO A 108 -1.48 -2.88 7.60
CA PRO A 108 -0.08 -3.04 7.21
C PRO A 108 0.52 -1.71 6.77
N PHE A 109 1.48 -1.24 7.55
CA PHE A 109 2.30 -0.07 7.26
C PHE A 109 3.76 -0.48 7.35
N GLY A 110 4.45 -0.43 6.21
CA GLY A 110 5.77 -1.02 6.06
C GLY A 110 6.76 -0.18 5.29
N SER A 111 7.96 -0.72 5.18
CA SER A 111 9.03 -0.12 4.39
C SER A 111 9.89 -1.22 3.75
N ALA A 112 10.49 -0.90 2.61
CA ALA A 112 11.49 -1.72 1.96
C ALA A 112 12.72 -1.89 2.87
N ILE A 113 13.27 -3.09 2.87
CA ILE A 113 14.52 -3.43 3.55
C ILE A 113 15.50 -4.05 2.54
N ALA A 114 16.77 -3.75 2.71
CA ALA A 114 17.87 -4.37 1.99
C ALA A 114 18.70 -5.26 2.93
N LYS A 115 19.63 -6.04 2.39
CA LYS A 115 20.53 -6.93 3.14
C LYS A 115 21.31 -6.26 4.28
N THR A 116 21.46 -4.94 4.26
CA THR A 116 22.09 -4.12 5.31
C THR A 116 21.39 -4.21 6.66
N ILE A 117 20.15 -4.70 6.71
CA ILE A 117 19.45 -4.98 7.97
C ILE A 117 20.03 -6.19 8.70
N LEU A 118 20.71 -7.08 7.99
CA LEU A 118 21.28 -8.31 8.56
C LEU A 118 22.49 -7.96 9.45
N GLY A 119 22.45 -8.41 10.71
CA GLY A 119 23.49 -8.13 11.70
C GLY A 119 23.55 -6.69 12.20
N ASN A 120 22.68 -5.79 11.71
CA ASN A 120 22.64 -4.39 12.11
C ASN A 120 21.56 -4.15 13.17
N LEU A 121 21.89 -4.44 14.43
CA LEU A 121 20.94 -4.31 15.56
C LEU A 121 20.33 -2.91 15.70
N PRO A 122 21.07 -1.80 15.53
CA PRO A 122 20.47 -0.46 15.50
C PRO A 122 19.39 -0.30 14.42
N TYR A 123 19.65 -0.76 13.19
CA TYR A 123 18.67 -0.70 12.11
C TYR A 123 17.44 -1.56 12.40
N GLN A 124 17.66 -2.80 12.84
CA GLN A 124 16.58 -3.72 13.23
C GLN A 124 15.68 -3.10 14.29
N ASN A 125 16.28 -2.56 15.38
CA ASN A 125 15.54 -1.90 16.45
C ASN A 125 14.80 -0.64 15.98
N TRP A 126 15.38 0.11 15.04
CA TRP A 126 14.73 1.28 14.45
C TRP A 126 13.53 0.87 13.59
N PHE A 127 13.65 -0.21 12.81
CA PHE A 127 12.61 -0.70 11.91
C PHE A 127 11.40 -1.31 12.65
N VAL A 128 11.64 -2.24 13.58
CA VAL A 128 10.58 -3.00 14.28
C VAL A 128 9.71 -2.15 15.19
N LYS A 129 10.21 -0.97 15.61
CA LYS A 129 9.41 0.00 16.37
C LYS A 129 8.35 0.71 15.53
N ARG A 130 8.45 0.64 14.20
CA ARG A 130 7.66 1.47 13.27
C ARG A 130 6.79 0.65 12.35
N PHE A 131 7.31 -0.46 11.85
CA PHE A 131 6.71 -1.17 10.73
C PHE A 131 6.24 -2.56 11.13
N ASN A 132 5.02 -2.90 10.74
CA ASN A 132 4.46 -4.25 10.83
C ASN A 132 4.44 -4.97 9.47
N ALA A 133 4.94 -4.33 8.41
CA ALA A 133 5.12 -4.92 7.09
C ALA A 133 6.51 -4.61 6.48
N ALA A 134 7.00 -5.48 5.61
CA ALA A 134 8.27 -5.35 4.90
C ALA A 134 8.16 -5.78 3.43
N VAL A 135 9.09 -5.30 2.61
CA VAL A 135 9.34 -5.80 1.25
C VAL A 135 10.84 -5.85 1.04
N PHE A 136 11.35 -6.87 0.34
CA PHE A 136 12.77 -6.96 0.06
C PHE A 136 13.05 -6.20 -1.23
N GLU A 137 13.90 -5.17 -1.14
CA GLU A 137 14.07 -4.22 -2.25
C GLU A 137 14.70 -4.87 -3.49
N ASN A 138 15.66 -5.79 -3.27
CA ASN A 138 16.42 -6.42 -4.34
C ASN A 138 16.59 -7.94 -4.17
N GLU A 139 16.56 -8.44 -2.93
CA GLU A 139 17.04 -9.76 -2.57
C GLU A 139 16.18 -10.93 -3.08
N LEU A 140 14.99 -10.65 -3.61
CA LEU A 140 14.15 -11.63 -4.31
C LEU A 140 14.15 -11.46 -5.83
N LYS A 141 14.61 -10.33 -6.38
CA LYS A 141 14.61 -10.08 -7.82
C LYS A 141 15.43 -11.14 -8.56
N TRP A 142 15.05 -11.44 -9.81
CA TRP A 142 15.61 -12.59 -10.53
C TRP A 142 17.13 -12.47 -10.71
N TYR A 143 17.66 -11.28 -11.00
CA TYR A 143 19.11 -11.06 -11.10
C TYR A 143 19.87 -11.29 -9.78
N ALA A 144 19.21 -11.14 -8.63
CA ALA A 144 19.84 -11.33 -7.33
C ALA A 144 19.88 -12.81 -6.91
N THR A 145 18.89 -13.58 -7.37
CA THR A 145 18.66 -14.97 -6.94
C THR A 145 19.11 -16.00 -7.97
N GLU A 146 19.25 -15.62 -9.24
CA GLU A 146 19.82 -16.46 -10.31
C GLU A 146 20.58 -15.61 -11.34
N PRO A 147 21.75 -15.06 -10.96
CA PRO A 147 22.55 -14.20 -11.84
C PRO A 147 23.08 -14.94 -13.07
N ASP A 148 23.33 -16.25 -12.94
CA ASP A 148 23.78 -17.15 -14.00
C ASP A 148 22.82 -18.37 -14.09
N PRO A 149 22.65 -18.98 -15.28
CA PRO A 149 21.69 -20.08 -15.46
C PRO A 149 21.95 -21.23 -14.48
N GLY A 150 20.96 -21.58 -13.67
CA GLY A 150 21.04 -22.67 -12.70
C GLY A 150 21.88 -22.37 -11.44
N ASN A 151 22.51 -21.20 -11.34
CA ASN A 151 23.21 -20.76 -10.14
C ASN A 151 22.24 -20.06 -9.19
N ILE A 152 21.31 -20.83 -8.64
CA ILE A 152 20.24 -20.31 -7.79
C ILE A 152 20.74 -20.16 -6.35
N THR A 153 20.55 -18.99 -5.77
CA THR A 153 20.79 -18.72 -4.36
C THR A 153 19.69 -17.87 -3.74
N TYR A 154 19.35 -18.21 -2.51
CA TYR A 154 18.33 -17.54 -1.72
C TYR A 154 18.83 -17.16 -0.32
N ALA A 155 20.15 -17.29 -0.08
CA ALA A 155 20.71 -17.19 1.26
C ALA A 155 20.44 -15.84 1.95
N LEU A 156 20.44 -14.73 1.20
CA LEU A 156 20.13 -13.40 1.75
C LEU A 156 18.64 -13.27 2.06
N ALA A 157 17.77 -13.66 1.12
CA ALA A 157 16.33 -13.62 1.32
C ALA A 157 15.90 -14.52 2.50
N ASP A 158 16.51 -15.70 2.67
CA ASP A 158 16.26 -16.59 3.81
C ASP A 158 16.60 -15.92 5.14
N GLN A 159 17.78 -15.27 5.25
CA GLN A 159 18.17 -14.55 6.47
C GLN A 159 17.28 -13.33 6.75
N MET A 160 16.84 -12.62 5.71
CA MET A 160 15.92 -11.49 5.87
C MET A 160 14.53 -11.95 6.30
N LEU A 161 14.07 -13.10 5.78
CA LEU A 161 12.81 -13.70 6.18
C LEU A 161 12.84 -14.20 7.63
N GLU A 162 13.98 -14.73 8.10
CA GLU A 162 14.18 -15.03 9.52
C GLU A 162 14.01 -13.79 10.40
N PHE A 163 14.60 -12.64 10.01
CA PHE A 163 14.39 -11.37 10.71
C PHE A 163 12.91 -10.95 10.74
N VAL A 164 12.23 -11.03 9.59
CA VAL A 164 10.80 -10.69 9.47
C VAL A 164 9.96 -11.58 10.39
N ARG A 165 10.14 -12.91 10.35
CA ARG A 165 9.40 -13.86 11.19
C ARG A 165 9.66 -13.64 12.68
N ALA A 166 10.93 -13.44 13.06
CA ALA A 166 11.31 -13.23 14.45
C ALA A 166 10.64 -12.00 15.08
N ASN A 167 10.25 -11.03 14.26
CA ASN A 167 9.59 -9.79 14.69
C ASN A 167 8.09 -9.75 14.34
N GLN A 168 7.51 -10.87 13.88
CA GLN A 168 6.08 -10.98 13.55
C GLN A 168 5.62 -9.94 12.51
N ILE A 169 6.48 -9.64 11.56
CA ILE A 169 6.23 -8.70 10.47
C ILE A 169 5.71 -9.50 9.27
N VAL A 170 4.78 -8.94 8.49
CA VAL A 170 4.36 -9.55 7.21
C VAL A 170 5.28 -9.09 6.08
N ALA A 171 5.57 -9.96 5.11
CA ALA A 171 6.40 -9.59 3.96
C ALA A 171 5.64 -9.69 2.63
N ARG A 172 5.91 -8.73 1.73
CA ARG A 172 5.54 -8.79 0.31
C ARG A 172 6.68 -9.42 -0.50
N GLY A 173 6.35 -10.37 -1.36
CA GLY A 173 7.28 -10.96 -2.32
C GLY A 173 7.39 -10.08 -3.56
N HIS A 174 8.54 -9.43 -3.72
CA HIS A 174 8.80 -8.49 -4.82
C HIS A 174 10.13 -8.83 -5.49
N ASN A 175 10.16 -9.30 -6.73
CA ASN A 175 9.05 -9.71 -7.59
C ASN A 175 9.40 -11.05 -8.26
N ILE A 176 8.40 -11.70 -8.87
CA ILE A 176 8.66 -12.94 -9.63
C ILE A 176 9.31 -12.57 -10.97
N PHE A 177 8.65 -11.68 -11.72
CA PHE A 177 9.13 -11.14 -12.99
C PHE A 177 9.03 -9.62 -13.03
N TRP A 178 9.95 -9.03 -13.80
CA TRP A 178 9.94 -7.62 -14.14
C TRP A 178 9.98 -7.49 -15.66
N GLU A 179 9.01 -6.78 -16.24
CA GLU A 179 8.89 -6.65 -17.69
C GLU A 179 9.97 -5.75 -18.30
N ASP A 180 10.60 -4.85 -17.54
CA ASP A 180 11.72 -4.05 -18.04
C ASP A 180 12.96 -4.96 -18.27
N PRO A 181 13.44 -5.09 -19.53
CA PRO A 181 14.61 -5.92 -19.82
C PRO A 181 15.85 -5.53 -19.02
N LYS A 182 15.99 -4.26 -18.60
CA LYS A 182 17.18 -3.81 -17.85
C LYS A 182 17.36 -4.55 -16.53
N TYR A 183 16.26 -4.98 -15.92
CA TYR A 183 16.24 -5.73 -14.66
C TYR A 183 16.05 -7.24 -14.85
N THR A 184 16.04 -7.73 -16.08
CA THR A 184 16.05 -9.17 -16.36
C THR A 184 17.51 -9.67 -16.41
N PRO A 185 17.85 -10.86 -15.82
CA PRO A 185 19.20 -11.40 -15.89
C PRO A 185 19.74 -11.45 -17.32
N ALA A 186 21.04 -11.16 -17.49
CA ALA A 186 21.63 -11.05 -18.82
C ALA A 186 21.50 -12.33 -19.66
N TRP A 187 21.56 -13.50 -19.02
CA TRP A 187 21.40 -14.78 -19.69
C TRP A 187 19.95 -15.03 -20.14
N VAL A 188 18.96 -14.53 -19.42
CA VAL A 188 17.53 -14.62 -19.77
C VAL A 188 17.18 -13.69 -20.93
N ARG A 189 17.75 -12.47 -20.96
CA ARG A 189 17.49 -11.48 -22.02
C ARG A 189 17.69 -12.00 -23.44
N ASN A 190 18.60 -12.95 -23.61
CA ASN A 190 18.96 -13.54 -24.90
C ASN A 190 18.11 -14.77 -25.27
N LEU A 191 17.23 -15.22 -24.38
CA LEU A 191 16.35 -16.37 -24.64
C LEU A 191 15.07 -15.95 -25.37
N SER A 192 14.48 -16.91 -26.08
CA SER A 192 13.15 -16.79 -26.69
C SER A 192 12.51 -18.17 -26.83
N GLY A 193 11.20 -18.20 -27.13
CA GLY A 193 10.46 -19.43 -27.40
C GLY A 193 10.61 -20.47 -26.28
N PRO A 194 10.80 -21.77 -26.61
CA PRO A 194 10.83 -22.83 -25.61
C PRO A 194 11.92 -22.68 -24.53
N ALA A 195 13.07 -22.08 -24.86
CA ALA A 195 14.15 -21.88 -23.90
C ALA A 195 13.78 -20.85 -22.84
N LEU A 196 13.17 -19.72 -23.25
CA LEU A 196 12.67 -18.70 -22.32
C LEU A 196 11.49 -19.25 -21.51
N GLN A 197 10.58 -19.99 -22.13
CA GLN A 197 9.45 -20.61 -21.43
C GLN A 197 9.93 -21.54 -20.32
N SER A 198 10.95 -22.36 -20.60
CA SER A 198 11.55 -23.22 -19.58
C SER A 198 12.19 -22.42 -18.44
N ALA A 199 12.89 -21.33 -18.73
CA ALA A 199 13.50 -20.48 -17.72
C ALA A 199 12.46 -19.82 -16.81
N VAL A 200 11.39 -19.26 -17.40
CA VAL A 200 10.23 -18.69 -16.69
C VAL A 200 9.58 -19.74 -15.77
N ASN A 201 9.31 -20.94 -16.30
CA ASN A 201 8.68 -22.00 -15.50
C ASN A 201 9.56 -22.41 -14.33
N ASN A 202 10.87 -22.58 -14.58
CA ASN A 202 11.83 -22.91 -13.53
C ASN A 202 11.91 -21.81 -12.45
N ARG A 203 11.82 -20.54 -12.86
CA ARG A 203 11.82 -19.38 -11.95
C ARG A 203 10.62 -19.39 -11.00
N ILE A 204 9.41 -19.55 -11.53
CA ILE A 204 8.21 -19.61 -10.68
C ILE A 204 8.29 -20.82 -9.74
N GLN A 205 8.65 -21.99 -10.29
CA GLN A 205 8.72 -23.22 -9.52
C GLN A 205 9.77 -23.14 -8.39
N SER A 206 10.97 -22.64 -8.66
CA SER A 206 12.03 -22.55 -7.64
C SER A 206 11.70 -21.55 -6.54
N LEU A 207 11.19 -20.38 -6.92
CA LEU A 207 10.89 -19.29 -5.99
C LEU A 207 9.67 -19.61 -5.13
N MET A 208 8.54 -19.94 -5.77
CA MET A 208 7.27 -20.10 -5.06
C MET A 208 7.17 -21.43 -4.32
N SER A 209 7.80 -22.51 -4.80
CA SER A 209 7.83 -23.76 -4.01
C SER A 209 8.62 -23.61 -2.73
N LYS A 210 9.69 -22.79 -2.75
CA LYS A 210 10.53 -22.55 -1.57
C LYS A 210 9.85 -21.64 -0.55
N TYR A 211 9.16 -20.60 -1.03
CA TYR A 211 8.56 -19.56 -0.19
C TYR A 211 7.04 -19.65 -0.10
N LYS A 212 6.50 -20.86 -0.31
CA LYS A 212 5.08 -21.13 -0.14
C LYS A 212 4.66 -20.77 1.29
N ASP A 213 3.56 -20.04 1.42
CA ASP A 213 2.98 -19.60 2.69
C ASP A 213 3.83 -18.56 3.47
N GLU A 214 4.92 -18.04 2.89
CA GLU A 214 5.84 -17.11 3.57
C GLU A 214 5.55 -15.63 3.28
N PHE A 215 5.17 -15.32 2.05
CA PHE A 215 4.82 -13.98 1.63
C PHE A 215 3.31 -13.87 1.52
N VAL A 216 2.72 -12.88 2.18
CA VAL A 216 1.27 -12.66 2.12
C VAL A 216 0.83 -12.30 0.70
N HIS A 217 1.71 -11.62 -0.04
CA HIS A 217 1.48 -11.11 -1.39
C HIS A 217 2.66 -11.42 -2.32
N TRP A 218 2.38 -11.56 -3.62
CA TRP A 218 3.40 -11.60 -4.66
C TRP A 218 3.12 -10.60 -5.77
N ASP A 219 4.11 -9.77 -6.08
CA ASP A 219 4.17 -9.01 -7.34
C ASP A 219 4.60 -10.00 -8.44
N VAL A 220 3.64 -10.47 -9.24
CA VAL A 220 3.87 -11.53 -10.22
C VAL A 220 4.60 -11.00 -11.44
N SER A 221 4.08 -9.92 -12.04
CA SER A 221 4.76 -9.18 -13.10
C SER A 221 4.72 -7.69 -12.81
N ASN A 222 5.90 -7.07 -12.81
CA ASN A 222 6.12 -5.66 -12.50
C ASN A 222 6.24 -4.82 -13.78
N GLU A 223 5.63 -3.65 -13.78
CA GLU A 223 5.72 -2.61 -14.83
C GLU A 223 5.22 -3.03 -16.23
N MET A 224 4.14 -3.82 -16.27
CA MET A 224 3.61 -4.36 -17.53
C MET A 224 2.77 -3.36 -18.34
N LEU A 225 2.56 -2.14 -17.85
CA LEU A 225 1.98 -1.05 -18.65
C LEU A 225 3.03 -0.34 -19.52
N HIS A 226 4.31 -0.42 -19.15
CA HIS A 226 5.40 0.25 -19.87
C HIS A 226 6.26 -0.71 -20.68
N PHE A 227 6.35 -1.97 -20.24
CA PHE A 227 7.23 -2.96 -20.84
C PHE A 227 6.49 -4.29 -21.06
N ASP A 228 6.94 -5.04 -22.06
CA ASP A 228 6.30 -6.26 -22.55
C ASP A 228 7.35 -7.32 -22.94
N PHE A 229 8.49 -7.37 -22.23
CA PHE A 229 9.64 -8.21 -22.59
C PHE A 229 9.26 -9.67 -22.82
N TYR A 230 8.43 -10.23 -21.94
CA TYR A 230 8.04 -11.63 -22.01
C TYR A 230 6.97 -11.87 -23.07
N GLU A 231 5.94 -11.01 -23.17
CA GLU A 231 4.89 -11.16 -24.17
C GLU A 231 5.42 -11.05 -25.61
N GLN A 232 6.40 -10.19 -25.86
CA GLN A 232 7.06 -10.10 -27.17
C GLN A 232 7.80 -11.39 -27.58
N ARG A 233 8.25 -12.20 -26.61
CA ARG A 233 9.14 -13.36 -26.85
C ARG A 233 8.45 -14.71 -26.69
N LEU A 234 7.39 -14.76 -25.90
CA LEU A 234 6.60 -15.96 -25.59
C LEU A 234 5.19 -15.90 -26.18
N GLY A 235 4.73 -14.72 -26.58
CA GLY A 235 3.38 -14.49 -27.08
C GLY A 235 2.47 -13.78 -26.06
N PRO A 236 1.29 -13.33 -26.50
CA PRO A 236 0.40 -12.48 -25.70
C PRO A 236 -0.16 -13.16 -24.42
N ASP A 237 -0.10 -14.49 -24.34
CA ASP A 237 -0.59 -15.25 -23.18
C ASP A 237 0.50 -15.49 -22.12
N ALA A 238 1.71 -14.96 -22.31
CA ALA A 238 2.83 -15.20 -21.39
C ALA A 238 2.52 -14.75 -19.97
N THR A 239 2.03 -13.52 -19.79
CA THR A 239 1.71 -13.00 -18.47
C THR A 239 0.53 -13.75 -17.84
N LEU A 240 -0.47 -14.15 -18.62
CA LEU A 240 -1.56 -15.03 -18.13
C LEU A 240 -1.00 -16.31 -17.53
N HIS A 241 -0.09 -16.98 -18.24
CA HIS A 241 0.60 -18.18 -17.77
C HIS A 241 1.37 -17.95 -16.47
N PHE A 242 1.95 -16.76 -16.26
CA PHE A 242 2.66 -16.43 -15.01
C PHE A 242 1.72 -16.44 -13.82
N TYR A 243 0.57 -15.75 -13.94
CA TYR A 243 -0.43 -15.70 -12.87
C TYR A 243 -1.07 -17.06 -12.59
N GLU A 244 -1.38 -17.84 -13.63
CA GLU A 244 -1.93 -19.19 -13.47
C GLU A 244 -0.95 -20.11 -12.73
N THR A 245 0.32 -20.11 -13.16
CA THR A 245 1.36 -20.95 -12.54
C THR A 245 1.69 -20.48 -11.13
N ALA A 246 1.69 -19.16 -10.88
CA ALA A 246 1.89 -18.61 -9.55
C ALA A 246 0.77 -19.01 -8.59
N HIS A 247 -0.49 -18.87 -9.01
CA HIS A 247 -1.65 -19.26 -8.22
C HIS A 247 -1.68 -20.76 -7.93
N GLN A 248 -1.28 -21.59 -8.89
CA GLN A 248 -1.16 -23.04 -8.66
C GLN A 248 -0.07 -23.40 -7.65
N SER A 249 1.02 -22.63 -7.61
CA SER A 249 2.17 -22.87 -6.73
C SER A 249 1.84 -22.46 -5.28
N ASP A 250 1.23 -21.30 -5.10
CA ASP A 250 0.73 -20.81 -3.82
C ASP A 250 -0.70 -20.23 -3.97
N PRO A 251 -1.74 -21.04 -3.74
CA PRO A 251 -3.13 -20.60 -3.87
C PRO A 251 -3.58 -19.63 -2.77
N LEU A 252 -2.82 -19.48 -1.68
CA LEU A 252 -3.19 -18.64 -0.54
C LEU A 252 -2.58 -17.24 -0.63
N ALA A 253 -1.48 -17.09 -1.36
CA ALA A 253 -0.90 -15.77 -1.63
C ALA A 253 -1.82 -14.92 -2.51
N THR A 254 -1.98 -13.64 -2.14
CA THR A 254 -2.68 -12.68 -3.01
C THR A 254 -1.71 -12.24 -4.12
N LEU A 255 -2.12 -12.40 -5.38
CA LEU A 255 -1.30 -12.03 -6.53
C LEU A 255 -1.61 -10.61 -7.01
N PHE A 256 -0.58 -9.79 -7.17
CA PHE A 256 -0.64 -8.38 -7.53
C PHE A 256 -0.09 -8.13 -8.94
N MET A 257 -0.77 -7.22 -9.64
CA MET A 257 -0.19 -6.39 -10.70
C MET A 257 0.40 -5.14 -10.04
N ASN A 258 1.67 -4.83 -10.30
CA ASN A 258 2.36 -3.68 -9.70
C ASN A 258 2.97 -2.81 -10.80
N ASP A 259 2.60 -1.53 -10.82
CA ASP A 259 3.02 -0.58 -11.86
C ASP A 259 3.17 0.84 -11.27
N PHE A 260 4.09 1.61 -11.85
CA PHE A 260 4.30 3.03 -11.57
C PHE A 260 3.49 3.94 -12.47
N ASN A 261 3.48 5.23 -12.12
CA ASN A 261 2.78 6.33 -12.81
C ASN A 261 1.25 6.20 -12.89
N VAL A 262 0.65 5.17 -12.29
CA VAL A 262 -0.80 4.98 -12.26
C VAL A 262 -1.47 5.97 -11.31
N VAL A 263 -0.89 6.17 -10.13
CA VAL A 263 -1.45 6.99 -9.03
C VAL A 263 -0.78 8.36 -8.94
N GLU A 264 0.43 8.46 -9.48
CA GLU A 264 1.35 9.59 -9.36
C GLU A 264 1.02 10.71 -10.35
N THR A 265 0.55 10.34 -11.53
CA THR A 265 0.31 11.28 -12.64
C THR A 265 -0.78 10.76 -13.55
N CYS A 266 -1.38 11.65 -14.33
CA CYS A 266 -2.24 11.27 -15.44
C CYS A 266 -1.68 11.70 -16.80
N SER A 267 -0.47 12.28 -16.81
CA SER A 267 0.22 12.68 -18.03
C SER A 267 0.90 11.50 -18.74
N ASP A 268 1.10 10.38 -18.05
CA ASP A 268 1.61 9.15 -18.66
C ASP A 268 0.45 8.39 -19.34
N VAL A 269 0.40 8.49 -20.68
CA VAL A 269 -0.66 7.88 -21.49
C VAL A 269 -0.61 6.36 -21.52
N ASN A 270 0.56 5.75 -21.23
CA ASN A 270 0.69 4.29 -21.16
C ASN A 270 0.17 3.73 -19.83
N SER A 271 0.32 4.51 -18.75
CA SER A 271 -0.02 4.09 -17.38
C SER A 271 -1.26 4.77 -16.80
N THR A 272 -2.24 5.13 -17.62
CA THR A 272 -3.49 5.69 -17.08
C THR A 272 -4.23 4.66 -16.21
N VAL A 273 -5.04 5.15 -15.27
CA VAL A 273 -5.93 4.28 -14.46
C VAL A 273 -6.81 3.36 -15.30
N ASP A 274 -7.24 3.79 -16.49
CA ASP A 274 -7.99 2.91 -17.41
C ASP A 274 -7.13 1.89 -18.13
N ALA A 275 -5.87 2.21 -18.45
CA ALA A 275 -4.92 1.24 -19.00
C ALA A 275 -4.67 0.12 -17.98
N TYR A 276 -4.45 0.48 -16.71
CA TYR A 276 -4.35 -0.46 -15.59
C TYR A 276 -5.59 -1.35 -15.47
N ILE A 277 -6.79 -0.74 -15.40
CA ILE A 277 -8.06 -1.47 -15.32
C ILE A 277 -8.26 -2.39 -16.54
N SER A 278 -7.90 -1.92 -17.73
CA SER A 278 -8.03 -2.68 -18.98
C SER A 278 -7.13 -3.90 -18.97
N ARG A 279 -5.86 -3.74 -18.58
CA ARG A 279 -4.87 -4.82 -18.45
C ARG A 279 -5.32 -5.85 -17.42
N LEU A 280 -5.73 -5.40 -16.24
CA LEU A 280 -6.25 -6.27 -15.17
C LEU A 280 -7.47 -7.07 -15.64
N ARG A 281 -8.44 -6.41 -16.29
CA ARG A 281 -9.62 -7.09 -16.85
C ARG A 281 -9.27 -8.04 -17.99
N GLY A 282 -8.25 -7.74 -18.79
CA GLY A 282 -7.76 -8.59 -19.86
C GLY A 282 -7.26 -9.94 -19.34
N LEU A 283 -6.36 -9.90 -18.36
CA LEU A 283 -5.83 -11.09 -17.69
C LEU A 283 -6.93 -11.86 -16.95
N SER A 284 -7.83 -11.17 -16.24
CA SER A 284 -8.96 -11.80 -15.55
C SER A 284 -9.90 -12.55 -16.53
N ARG A 285 -10.20 -11.97 -17.70
CA ARG A 285 -10.97 -12.66 -18.75
C ARG A 285 -10.24 -13.88 -19.32
N GLY A 286 -8.90 -13.87 -19.29
CA GLY A 286 -8.06 -14.99 -19.69
C GLY A 286 -8.07 -16.15 -18.68
N GLY A 287 -8.55 -15.93 -17.45
CA GLY A 287 -8.56 -16.93 -16.38
C GLY A 287 -7.55 -16.66 -15.25
N ALA A 288 -6.77 -15.59 -15.33
CA ALA A 288 -5.82 -15.24 -14.28
C ALA A 288 -6.54 -14.96 -12.96
N THR A 289 -6.08 -15.59 -11.88
CA THR A 289 -6.48 -15.25 -10.52
C THR A 289 -5.58 -14.12 -10.01
N MET A 290 -6.08 -12.89 -10.09
CA MET A 290 -5.42 -11.71 -9.55
C MET A 290 -6.32 -11.08 -8.52
N ASN A 291 -5.76 -10.87 -7.32
CA ASN A 291 -6.55 -10.49 -6.17
C ASN A 291 -6.02 -9.22 -5.50
N GLY A 292 -5.08 -8.50 -6.11
CA GLY A 292 -4.53 -7.26 -5.57
C GLY A 292 -4.17 -6.24 -6.65
N ILE A 293 -4.27 -4.97 -6.27
CA ILE A 293 -3.85 -3.81 -7.07
C ILE A 293 -2.63 -3.20 -6.38
N GLY A 294 -1.48 -3.20 -7.06
CA GLY A 294 -0.24 -2.58 -6.60
C GLY A 294 0.04 -1.29 -7.37
N LEU A 295 0.25 -0.20 -6.64
CA LEU A 295 0.55 1.12 -7.18
C LEU A 295 1.86 1.57 -6.53
N GLU A 296 2.95 1.65 -7.31
CA GLU A 296 4.29 1.90 -6.79
C GLU A 296 4.33 3.21 -5.98
N GLY A 297 3.93 4.33 -6.59
CA GLY A 297 3.83 5.60 -5.87
C GLY A 297 5.15 6.33 -5.74
N HIS A 298 5.95 6.35 -6.81
CA HIS A 298 7.18 7.14 -6.89
C HIS A 298 6.85 8.61 -7.21
N PHE A 299 6.50 9.39 -6.19
CA PHE A 299 6.03 10.77 -6.38
C PHE A 299 7.19 11.77 -6.53
N THR A 300 7.02 12.76 -7.40
CA THR A 300 7.82 14.00 -7.34
C THR A 300 7.03 15.08 -6.61
N ILE A 301 5.94 15.56 -7.21
CA ILE A 301 4.96 16.45 -6.57
C ILE A 301 3.63 15.70 -6.55
N PRO A 302 3.09 15.33 -5.37
CA PRO A 302 1.82 14.64 -5.31
C PRO A 302 0.66 15.59 -5.63
N ASN A 303 -0.41 15.05 -6.21
CA ASN A 303 -1.70 15.72 -6.39
C ASN A 303 -2.77 14.91 -5.64
N PRO A 304 -3.02 15.17 -4.34
CA PRO A 304 -3.94 14.36 -3.54
C PRO A 304 -5.36 14.24 -4.11
N PRO A 305 -5.96 15.29 -4.70
CA PRO A 305 -7.24 15.15 -5.42
C PRO A 305 -7.20 14.16 -6.59
N LEU A 306 -6.11 14.12 -7.37
CA LEU A 306 -5.93 13.13 -8.44
C LEU A 306 -5.74 11.72 -7.87
N VAL A 307 -4.92 11.57 -6.82
CA VAL A 307 -4.73 10.30 -6.10
C VAL A 307 -6.09 9.76 -5.63
N ARG A 308 -6.92 10.58 -4.97
CA ARG A 308 -8.29 10.19 -4.56
C ARG A 308 -9.11 9.70 -5.74
N ALA A 309 -9.10 10.44 -6.85
CA ALA A 309 -9.88 10.11 -8.03
C ALA A 309 -9.48 8.75 -8.65
N ILE A 310 -8.18 8.45 -8.68
CA ILE A 310 -7.63 7.19 -9.19
C ILE A 310 -8.00 6.04 -8.25
N LEU A 311 -7.78 6.21 -6.94
CA LEU A 311 -8.13 5.20 -5.93
C LEU A 311 -9.63 4.89 -5.93
N ASP A 312 -10.50 5.90 -6.03
CA ASP A 312 -11.96 5.71 -6.11
C ASP A 312 -12.35 4.92 -7.36
N LYS A 313 -11.68 5.14 -8.49
CA LYS A 313 -11.94 4.43 -9.73
C LYS A 313 -11.47 2.98 -9.66
N LEU A 314 -10.29 2.74 -9.10
CA LEU A 314 -9.76 1.38 -8.86
C LEU A 314 -10.61 0.61 -7.84
N ALA A 315 -11.14 1.29 -6.82
CA ALA A 315 -12.02 0.69 -5.82
C ALA A 315 -13.29 0.06 -6.41
N THR A 316 -13.72 0.49 -7.59
CA THR A 316 -14.85 -0.14 -8.31
C THR A 316 -14.60 -1.59 -8.71
N LEU A 317 -13.33 -2.02 -8.74
CA LEU A 317 -12.94 -3.41 -8.97
C LEU A 317 -13.13 -4.31 -7.75
N GLN A 318 -13.35 -3.74 -6.56
CA GLN A 318 -13.51 -4.48 -5.29
C GLN A 318 -12.32 -5.39 -4.96
N LEU A 319 -11.12 -5.00 -5.42
CA LEU A 319 -9.86 -5.63 -5.07
C LEU A 319 -9.13 -4.76 -4.02
N PRO A 320 -8.37 -5.37 -3.10
CA PRO A 320 -7.51 -4.63 -2.18
C PRO A 320 -6.46 -3.83 -2.94
N ILE A 321 -6.32 -2.55 -2.59
CA ILE A 321 -5.31 -1.65 -3.16
C ILE A 321 -4.15 -1.51 -2.17
N TRP A 322 -2.93 -1.61 -2.67
CA TRP A 322 -1.71 -1.30 -1.93
C TRP A 322 -0.95 -0.19 -2.61
N LEU A 323 -0.49 0.76 -1.81
CA LEU A 323 0.58 1.67 -2.20
C LEU A 323 1.90 0.96 -1.87
N THR A 324 2.67 0.57 -2.87
CA THR A 324 3.66 -0.51 -2.72
C THR A 324 5.11 -0.02 -2.58
N GLU A 325 5.43 1.18 -3.05
CA GLU A 325 6.80 1.68 -3.17
C GLU A 325 6.89 3.20 -2.92
N ILE A 326 6.14 3.71 -1.94
CA ILE A 326 6.01 5.15 -1.73
C ILE A 326 7.35 5.78 -1.36
N ASP A 327 7.79 6.70 -2.22
CA ASP A 327 8.87 7.63 -1.93
C ASP A 327 8.63 8.98 -2.60
N ILE A 328 9.39 9.98 -2.17
CA ILE A 328 9.38 11.31 -2.77
C ILE A 328 10.75 11.56 -3.40
N SER A 329 10.76 12.03 -4.66
CA SER A 329 11.97 12.28 -5.45
C SER A 329 13.11 12.94 -4.66
N ASN A 330 14.33 12.42 -4.82
CA ASN A 330 15.56 12.98 -4.23
C ASN A 330 15.97 14.34 -4.81
N THR A 331 15.28 14.83 -5.84
CA THR A 331 15.50 16.17 -6.40
C THR A 331 14.97 17.28 -5.49
N LEU A 332 14.18 16.93 -4.47
CA LEU A 332 13.57 17.86 -3.52
C LEU A 332 14.35 17.91 -2.20
N SER A 333 14.18 18.98 -1.42
CA SER A 333 14.77 19.03 -0.08
C SER A 333 14.09 18.02 0.85
N LYS A 334 14.78 17.63 1.92
CA LYS A 334 14.25 16.70 2.91
C LYS A 334 12.98 17.22 3.58
N GLU A 335 12.88 18.54 3.77
CA GLU A 335 11.71 19.21 4.31
C GLU A 335 10.52 19.13 3.35
N THR A 336 10.75 19.35 2.05
CA THR A 336 9.69 19.19 1.03
C THR A 336 9.28 17.73 0.88
N GLN A 337 10.22 16.79 0.91
CA GLN A 337 9.92 15.36 0.93
C GLN A 337 8.99 15.01 2.10
N ALA A 338 9.26 15.54 3.30
CA ALA A 338 8.42 15.30 4.46
C ALA A 338 6.97 15.80 4.27
N VAL A 339 6.80 17.02 3.75
CA VAL A 339 5.47 17.59 3.48
C VAL A 339 4.68 16.74 2.48
N TYR A 340 5.31 16.37 1.37
CA TYR A 340 4.66 15.57 0.32
C TYR A 340 4.41 14.13 0.75
N LEU A 341 5.32 13.53 1.52
CA LEU A 341 5.10 12.21 2.11
C LEU A 341 3.85 12.22 2.99
N GLU A 342 3.70 13.22 3.86
CA GLU A 342 2.53 13.31 4.72
C GLU A 342 1.21 13.38 3.92
N GLN A 343 1.19 14.16 2.83
CA GLN A 343 0.02 14.26 1.96
C GLN A 343 -0.36 12.91 1.35
N VAL A 344 0.62 12.19 0.78
CA VAL A 344 0.42 10.88 0.15
C VAL A 344 -0.03 9.85 1.20
N LEU A 345 0.61 9.82 2.37
CA LEU A 345 0.29 8.86 3.42
C LEU A 345 -1.10 9.07 4.00
N ARG A 346 -1.51 10.33 4.27
CA ARG A 346 -2.87 10.63 4.74
C ARG A 346 -3.92 10.26 3.70
N GLU A 347 -3.61 10.49 2.43
CA GLU A 347 -4.51 10.16 1.33
C GLU A 347 -4.72 8.65 1.19
N GLY A 348 -3.64 7.87 1.19
CA GLY A 348 -3.71 6.41 1.17
C GLY A 348 -4.41 5.83 2.40
N PHE A 349 -4.04 6.26 3.61
CA PHE A 349 -4.59 5.69 4.85
C PHE A 349 -6.09 5.96 5.02
N SER A 350 -6.54 7.14 4.58
CA SER A 350 -7.95 7.56 4.61
C SER A 350 -8.78 7.04 3.45
N HIS A 351 -8.25 6.20 2.56
CA HIS A 351 -9.04 5.59 1.49
C HIS A 351 -9.56 4.19 1.91
N PRO A 352 -10.89 3.91 1.90
CA PRO A 352 -11.45 2.67 2.42
C PRO A 352 -10.92 1.39 1.76
N SER A 353 -10.66 1.46 0.45
CA SER A 353 -10.15 0.35 -0.36
C SER A 353 -8.63 0.22 -0.38
N VAL A 354 -7.89 1.12 0.30
CA VAL A 354 -6.46 0.92 0.51
C VAL A 354 -6.29 0.00 1.72
N ASN A 355 -5.54 -1.07 1.52
CA ASN A 355 -5.36 -2.16 2.46
C ASN A 355 -3.95 -2.24 3.03
N GLY A 356 -2.99 -1.50 2.47
CA GLY A 356 -1.64 -1.40 3.03
C GLY A 356 -0.81 -0.33 2.34
N ILE A 357 0.21 0.14 3.03
CA ILE A 357 1.18 1.12 2.51
C ILE A 357 2.58 0.62 2.80
N MET A 358 3.44 0.67 1.79
CA MET A 358 4.85 0.34 1.84
C MET A 358 5.66 1.54 1.35
N LEU A 359 6.67 1.92 2.13
CA LEU A 359 7.61 2.98 1.78
C LEU A 359 8.85 2.40 1.08
N TRP A 360 9.32 3.02 0.00
CA TRP A 360 10.53 2.55 -0.71
C TRP A 360 11.82 3.21 -0.20
N THR A 361 12.11 2.95 1.08
CA THR A 361 13.14 3.67 1.84
C THR A 361 14.20 2.75 2.43
N ALA A 362 14.53 1.67 1.72
CA ALA A 362 15.58 0.74 2.14
C ALA A 362 16.91 1.48 2.29
N LEU A 363 17.59 1.23 3.41
CA LEU A 363 18.86 1.87 3.71
C LEU A 363 20.03 1.04 3.18
N HIS A 364 20.85 1.59 2.28
CA HIS A 364 22.10 0.99 1.82
C HIS A 364 23.31 1.65 2.46
N SER A 365 24.49 1.07 2.23
CA SER A 365 25.77 1.70 2.60
C SER A 365 26.05 3.02 1.86
N TYR A 366 25.28 3.33 0.83
CA TYR A 366 25.39 4.54 0.01
C TYR A 366 24.15 5.46 0.14
N GLY A 367 23.31 5.24 1.14
CA GLY A 367 22.04 5.96 1.34
C GLY A 367 20.84 5.18 0.80
N CYS A 368 19.78 5.88 0.38
CA CYS A 368 18.54 5.29 -0.09
C CYS A 368 18.29 5.68 -1.55
N TYR A 369 17.29 5.06 -2.20
CA TYR A 369 16.97 5.33 -3.60
C TYR A 369 16.53 6.78 -3.85
N GLN A 370 15.34 7.16 -3.36
CA GLN A 370 14.82 8.54 -3.47
C GLN A 370 14.77 9.26 -2.12
N MET A 371 14.39 8.55 -1.07
CA MET A 371 14.09 9.15 0.22
C MET A 371 14.59 8.25 1.36
N CYS A 372 15.33 8.85 2.30
CA CYS A 372 15.70 8.19 3.54
C CYS A 372 14.82 8.67 4.68
N LEU A 373 14.43 7.75 5.56
CA LEU A 373 13.73 8.09 6.81
C LEU A 373 14.69 8.45 7.94
N THR A 374 15.95 8.03 7.83
CA THR A 374 16.96 8.17 8.88
C THR A 374 18.35 8.44 8.31
N ASP A 375 19.23 9.03 9.11
CA ASP A 375 20.68 9.06 8.86
C ASP A 375 21.37 7.72 9.23
N ASP A 376 22.68 7.64 9.00
CA ASP A 376 23.50 6.45 9.28
C ASP A 376 23.59 6.07 10.77
N ASN A 377 23.21 6.99 11.67
CA ASN A 377 23.19 6.78 13.11
C ASN A 377 21.78 6.44 13.64
N PHE A 378 20.83 6.19 12.75
CA PHE A 378 19.44 5.90 13.08
C PHE A 378 18.70 7.08 13.74
N HIS A 379 19.15 8.32 13.51
CA HIS A 379 18.38 9.52 13.82
C HIS A 379 17.45 9.86 12.65
N ASN A 380 16.19 10.15 12.97
CA ASN A 380 15.21 10.51 11.96
C ASN A 380 15.65 11.72 11.13
N LEU A 381 15.38 11.61 9.84
CA LEU A 381 15.28 12.74 8.93
C LEU A 381 13.83 13.27 8.96
N PRO A 382 13.54 14.45 8.39
CA PRO A 382 12.18 15.02 8.40
C PRO A 382 11.07 14.06 7.93
N ALA A 383 11.35 13.22 6.93
CA ALA A 383 10.43 12.19 6.47
C ALA A 383 10.18 11.09 7.53
N GLY A 384 11.20 10.70 8.30
CA GLY A 384 11.06 9.80 9.44
C GLY A 384 10.23 10.40 10.57
N ASP A 385 10.37 11.70 10.84
CA ASP A 385 9.54 12.40 11.83
C ASP A 385 8.06 12.43 11.44
N VAL A 386 7.76 12.57 10.14
CA VAL A 386 6.40 12.43 9.61
C VAL A 386 5.85 11.03 9.85
N VAL A 387 6.64 9.99 9.58
CA VAL A 387 6.23 8.60 9.84
C VAL A 387 5.93 8.38 11.33
N ASP A 388 6.82 8.81 12.23
CA ASP A 388 6.62 8.64 13.67
C ASP A 388 5.38 9.41 14.17
N LYS A 389 5.15 10.61 13.65
CA LYS A 389 3.94 11.40 13.94
C LYS A 389 2.69 10.64 13.51
N LEU A 390 2.63 10.16 12.27
CA LEU A 390 1.44 9.47 11.73
C LEU A 390 1.20 8.14 12.44
N LEU A 391 2.25 7.36 12.74
CA LEU A 391 2.12 6.12 13.51
C LEU A 391 1.57 6.36 14.93
N LYS A 392 1.87 7.52 15.52
CA LYS A 392 1.31 7.95 16.81
C LYS A 392 -0.15 8.37 16.68
N GLU A 393 -0.53 9.02 15.58
CA GLU A 393 -1.92 9.39 15.27
C GLU A 393 -2.78 8.15 14.95
N TRP A 394 -2.22 7.15 14.26
CA TRP A 394 -2.92 5.96 13.75
C TRP A 394 -2.83 4.76 14.68
N GLN A 395 -3.03 5.01 15.97
CA GLN A 395 -3.11 3.98 16.98
C GLN A 395 -3.99 4.42 18.15
N THR A 396 -4.48 3.45 18.90
CA THR A 396 -5.18 3.67 20.16
C THR A 396 -4.19 3.83 21.31
N GLY A 397 -3.09 3.07 21.27
CA GLY A 397 -2.11 3.02 22.34
C GLY A 397 -2.68 2.40 23.62
N GLU A 398 -2.24 2.92 24.77
CA GLU A 398 -2.76 2.56 26.08
C GLU A 398 -3.78 3.61 26.54
N ILE A 399 -4.97 3.15 26.90
CA ILE A 399 -6.05 3.98 27.43
C ILE A 399 -6.63 3.33 28.68
N GLY A 400 -7.28 4.12 29.52
CA GLY A 400 -7.92 3.59 30.70
C GLY A 400 -8.92 4.56 31.30
N GLY A 401 -9.62 4.08 32.32
CA GLY A 401 -10.62 4.85 33.05
C GLY A 401 -11.32 3.99 34.08
N GLN A 402 -12.47 4.45 34.53
CA GLN A 402 -13.34 3.71 35.43
C GLN A 402 -14.68 3.45 34.76
N THR A 403 -15.32 2.35 35.14
CA THR A 403 -16.69 2.09 34.71
C THR A 403 -17.66 3.13 35.28
N ASP A 404 -18.64 3.50 34.46
CA ASP A 404 -19.75 4.39 34.81
C ASP A 404 -20.77 3.72 35.74
N ASP A 405 -21.88 4.41 36.02
CA ASP A 405 -23.00 3.94 36.84
C ASP A 405 -23.75 2.74 36.23
N HIS A 406 -23.50 2.41 34.97
CA HIS A 406 -23.96 1.20 34.31
C HIS A 406 -22.91 0.08 34.30
N GLY A 407 -21.78 0.26 34.99
CA GLY A 407 -20.67 -0.68 35.00
C GLY A 407 -19.99 -0.82 33.64
N SER A 408 -20.00 0.25 32.85
CA SER A 408 -19.49 0.25 31.46
C SER A 408 -18.35 1.25 31.27
N TYR A 409 -17.44 0.94 30.35
CA TYR A 409 -16.41 1.86 29.85
C TYR A 409 -16.41 1.81 28.33
N SER A 410 -16.57 2.98 27.69
CA SER A 410 -16.64 3.08 26.23
C SER A 410 -15.52 3.93 25.66
N PHE A 411 -15.01 3.51 24.50
CA PHE A 411 -13.99 4.24 23.76
C PHE A 411 -14.09 3.95 22.26
N PHE A 412 -13.28 4.65 21.46
CA PHE A 412 -13.21 4.46 20.03
C PHE A 412 -11.79 4.08 19.61
N GLY A 413 -11.56 2.80 19.33
CA GLY A 413 -10.24 2.21 19.09
C GLY A 413 -9.98 1.93 17.61
N PHE A 414 -8.72 2.00 17.17
CA PHE A 414 -8.28 1.56 15.85
C PHE A 414 -8.41 0.03 15.67
N LEU A 415 -8.53 -0.44 14.44
CA LEU A 415 -8.57 -1.89 14.17
C LEU A 415 -7.26 -2.57 14.60
N GLY A 416 -7.39 -3.78 15.16
CA GLY A 416 -6.28 -4.57 15.67
C GLY A 416 -6.63 -5.39 16.92
N GLU A 417 -5.62 -5.96 17.55
CA GLU A 417 -5.76 -6.78 18.75
C GLU A 417 -5.54 -5.95 20.01
N TYR A 418 -6.26 -6.31 21.08
CA TYR A 418 -6.24 -5.61 22.36
C TYR A 418 -6.10 -6.57 23.53
N GLN A 419 -5.43 -6.09 24.58
CA GLN A 419 -5.44 -6.65 25.91
C GLN A 419 -6.17 -5.69 26.85
N VAL A 420 -7.02 -6.22 27.73
CA VAL A 420 -7.74 -5.46 28.76
C VAL A 420 -7.47 -6.04 30.13
N THR A 421 -7.20 -5.16 31.09
CA THR A 421 -7.07 -5.45 32.51
C THR A 421 -8.17 -4.70 33.26
N VAL A 422 -8.95 -5.41 34.08
CA VAL A 422 -9.98 -4.82 34.94
C VAL A 422 -9.66 -5.08 36.40
N ARG A 423 -9.73 -4.06 37.25
CA ARG A 423 -9.51 -4.14 38.70
C ARG A 423 -10.69 -3.58 39.48
N TYR A 424 -11.13 -4.31 40.50
CA TYR A 424 -12.16 -3.86 41.43
C TYR A 424 -11.91 -4.43 42.83
N GLY A 425 -11.63 -3.55 43.80
CA GLY A 425 -11.15 -3.97 45.12
C GLY A 425 -9.87 -4.81 45.02
N ASN A 426 -9.91 -6.03 45.55
CA ASN A 426 -8.77 -6.97 45.51
C ASN A 426 -8.83 -7.95 44.32
N ARG A 427 -9.76 -7.77 43.38
CA ARG A 427 -9.92 -8.66 42.22
C ARG A 427 -9.33 -8.04 40.97
N THR A 428 -8.79 -8.89 40.10
CA THR A 428 -8.25 -8.50 38.80
C THR A 428 -8.61 -9.56 37.77
N ALA A 429 -9.04 -9.13 36.59
CA ALA A 429 -9.26 -9.99 35.43
C ALA A 429 -8.54 -9.42 34.22
N ASN A 430 -7.96 -10.31 33.42
CA ASN A 430 -7.33 -9.98 32.14
C ASN A 430 -8.10 -10.68 31.03
N SER A 431 -8.31 -10.01 29.90
CA SER A 431 -8.91 -10.57 28.70
C SER A 431 -8.26 -9.99 27.45
N THR A 432 -8.53 -10.58 26.30
CA THR A 432 -8.13 -10.06 25.00
C THR A 432 -9.33 -9.98 24.06
N PHE A 433 -9.27 -9.10 23.07
CA PHE A 433 -10.26 -9.02 22.01
C PHE A 433 -9.70 -8.39 20.73
N SER A 434 -10.35 -8.70 19.61
CA SER A 434 -10.01 -8.17 18.29
C SER A 434 -11.04 -7.13 17.86
N LEU A 435 -10.58 -6.03 17.26
CA LEU A 435 -11.40 -5.07 16.53
C LEU A 435 -11.17 -5.22 15.03
N CYS A 436 -12.21 -5.66 14.33
CA CYS A 436 -12.21 -5.85 12.87
C CYS A 436 -13.15 -4.84 12.19
N ARG A 437 -13.09 -4.76 10.85
CA ARG A 437 -14.04 -3.98 10.05
C ARG A 437 -15.50 -4.41 10.31
N GLY A 438 -16.43 -3.45 10.23
CA GLY A 438 -17.88 -3.59 10.50
C GLY A 438 -18.53 -2.29 10.98
N ASP A 439 -19.86 -2.20 11.07
CA ASP A 439 -20.51 -0.92 11.44
C ASP A 439 -20.99 -0.86 12.89
N GLU A 440 -20.97 -2.00 13.57
CA GLU A 440 -21.55 -2.15 14.91
C GLU A 440 -20.57 -1.82 16.04
N THR A 441 -21.10 -1.25 17.12
CA THR A 441 -20.38 -1.14 18.39
C THR A 441 -20.05 -2.53 18.91
N ARG A 442 -18.78 -2.74 19.28
CA ARG A 442 -18.32 -4.01 19.86
C ARG A 442 -18.53 -4.01 21.37
N HIS A 443 -19.29 -4.98 21.85
CA HIS A 443 -19.56 -5.16 23.27
C HIS A 443 -18.76 -6.34 23.83
N PHE A 444 -18.07 -6.13 24.95
CA PHE A 444 -17.31 -7.16 25.65
C PHE A 444 -17.76 -7.20 27.10
N SER A 445 -17.97 -8.38 27.66
CA SER A 445 -18.35 -8.54 29.08
C SER A 445 -17.22 -9.23 29.84
N ILE A 446 -16.85 -8.65 30.97
CA ILE A 446 -15.81 -9.16 31.87
C ILE A 446 -16.45 -9.38 33.25
N GLN A 447 -16.29 -10.58 33.79
CA GLN A 447 -16.76 -10.92 35.12
C GLN A 447 -15.59 -10.95 36.12
N LEU A 448 -15.82 -10.36 37.30
CA LEU A 448 -14.88 -10.31 38.43
C LEU A 448 -15.38 -11.11 39.64
#